data_AF-W9C8Y8-F1
#
_entry.id   AF-W9C8Y8-F1
#
_cell.length_a   1.000
_cell.length_b   1.000
_cell.length_c   1.000
_cell.angle_alpha   90.00
_cell.angle_beta   90.00
_cell.angle_gamma   90.00
#
_symmetry.space_group_name_H-M   'P 1'
#
loop_
_entity.id
_entity.type
_entity.pdbx_description
1 polymer ?
#
loop_
_entity_poly.entity_id
_entity_poly.type
_entity_poly.pdbx_seq_one_letter_code
_entity_poly.pdbx_strand_id
1 'polypeptide(L)'
;MSDLNGMVDPRIFEDLQTKIDEDAEVRDQIKAILQTLERQCRNAQSVLSRAHSTPAAHLQPVLESAERAIKEEAESIQKLASVASNYPYYKYNGSWTRDVQNVIFAVLLCGWLGGLNKDEKSVESGRLLTIEEVGEILQVPVNLKDRDAFHISIEEYLLSLISLIEELSRLAINSVTLGDYQRPLQISQFVKDLHAGFQILNLKNDVLRRRSDSIKYNVKKIEDIDEVLKYCLDGFSISEDGNWTVAAVAYVTSYGRKAPKHEAHNPKIKFLQLTTPEPEMPPIDPITMSGISPVSGDTSKPKSLPTDMLPSDIARIFTHIQPAILLSAYYFRFSALVADPVPTLLHSLLPVAILQVAYAALCLPASGSNMARKLKPGEKRKGVEGGEANHKIFTTIFALILTATAVPAITALQILFGAPFTTHIEHTILSSAHISLLALFPLFYIQGMDSVRWLEVASLYAPMDEVFGAALGCALGAWLGAVPIPLDWDREWQRWPVTVVTGAFAGEVSDIVALAWAYGN
;
A
#
# COMPACT_ATOMS: atom_id res chain seq x y z
N MET A 1 -36.80 49.07 -35.74
CA MET A 1 -36.26 48.10 -34.74
C MET A 1 -35.05 47.44 -35.37
N SER A 2 -33.98 48.22 -35.44
CA SER A 2 -32.64 47.84 -35.89
C SER A 2 -31.76 47.80 -34.65
N ASP A 3 -30.71 46.98 -34.69
CA ASP A 3 -29.60 46.89 -33.72
C ASP A 3 -29.66 45.73 -32.72
N LEU A 4 -29.58 44.50 -33.24
CA LEU A 4 -28.89 43.37 -32.59
C LEU A 4 -27.83 42.82 -33.56
N ASN A 5 -27.03 43.71 -34.15
CA ASN A 5 -25.88 43.32 -34.98
C ASN A 5 -24.66 43.06 -34.08
N GLY A 6 -24.81 42.12 -33.13
CA GLY A 6 -23.64 41.47 -32.55
C GLY A 6 -22.92 40.70 -33.66
N MET A 7 -21.59 40.62 -33.63
CA MET A 7 -20.81 39.81 -34.59
C MET A 7 -21.19 38.32 -34.62
N VAL A 8 -22.03 37.86 -33.68
CA VAL A 8 -22.46 36.46 -33.52
C VAL A 8 -23.98 36.41 -33.35
N ASP A 9 -24.64 35.51 -34.10
CA ASP A 9 -26.07 35.25 -34.00
C ASP A 9 -26.38 34.44 -32.72
N PRO A 10 -27.21 34.97 -31.78
CA PRO A 10 -27.59 34.26 -30.55
C PRO A 10 -28.23 32.89 -30.77
N ARG A 11 -28.90 32.66 -31.91
CA ARG A 11 -29.54 31.38 -32.25
C ARG A 11 -28.55 30.22 -32.30
N ILE A 12 -27.29 30.51 -32.62
CA ILE A 12 -26.23 29.50 -32.62
C ILE A 12 -26.08 28.88 -31.22
N PHE A 13 -26.19 29.69 -30.16
CA PHE A 13 -26.08 29.19 -28.79
C PHE A 13 -27.36 28.49 -28.33
N GLU A 14 -28.54 28.88 -28.81
CA GLU A 14 -29.81 28.19 -28.55
C GLU A 14 -29.82 26.78 -29.18
N ASP A 15 -29.36 26.67 -30.44
CA ASP A 15 -29.21 25.39 -31.14
C ASP A 15 -28.16 24.49 -30.46
N LEU A 16 -27.04 25.08 -29.99
CA LEU A 16 -26.03 24.34 -29.22
C LEU A 16 -26.57 23.86 -27.87
N GLN A 17 -27.34 24.69 -27.17
CA GLN A 17 -27.96 24.30 -25.90
C GLN A 17 -28.92 23.11 -26.11
N THR A 18 -29.73 23.14 -27.16
CA THR A 18 -30.64 22.03 -27.50
C THR A 18 -29.87 20.72 -27.70
N LYS A 19 -28.74 20.75 -28.43
CA LYS A 19 -27.88 19.57 -28.62
C LYS A 19 -27.21 19.08 -27.33
N ILE A 20 -26.89 19.99 -26.41
CA ILE A 20 -26.35 19.65 -25.08
C ILE A 20 -27.44 18.96 -24.24
N ASP A 21 -28.66 19.47 -24.28
CA ASP A 21 -29.80 18.91 -23.54
C ASP A 21 -30.16 17.51 -24.07
N GLU A 22 -30.17 17.31 -25.39
CA GLU A 22 -30.32 15.98 -26.01
C GLU A 22 -29.21 15.00 -25.58
N ASP A 23 -27.94 15.44 -25.56
CA ASP A 23 -26.82 14.61 -25.08
C ASP A 23 -26.98 14.22 -23.60
N ALA A 24 -27.43 15.17 -22.77
CA ALA A 24 -27.70 14.95 -21.35
C ALA A 24 -28.83 13.93 -21.14
N GLU A 25 -29.92 14.04 -21.91
CA GLU A 25 -31.03 13.10 -21.84
C GLU A 25 -30.58 11.66 -22.15
N VAL A 26 -29.76 11.47 -23.19
CA VAL A 26 -29.21 10.16 -23.54
C VAL A 26 -28.34 9.59 -22.42
N ARG A 27 -27.50 10.42 -21.81
CA ARG A 27 -26.66 10.00 -20.66
C ARG A 27 -27.51 9.61 -19.46
N ASP A 28 -28.59 10.34 -19.19
CA ASP A 28 -29.49 10.03 -18.07
C ASP A 28 -30.25 8.72 -18.29
N GLN A 29 -30.72 8.46 -19.52
CA GLN A 29 -31.32 7.17 -19.89
C GLN A 29 -30.36 6.00 -19.69
N ILE A 30 -29.12 6.12 -20.17
CA ILE A 30 -28.07 5.11 -19.99
C ILE A 30 -27.79 4.90 -18.50
N LYS A 31 -27.61 6.00 -17.75
CA LYS A 31 -27.29 5.97 -16.32
C LYS A 31 -28.36 5.26 -15.49
N ALA A 32 -29.64 5.44 -15.82
CA ALA A 32 -30.74 4.75 -15.14
C ALA A 32 -30.65 3.22 -15.29
N ILE A 33 -30.28 2.74 -16.49
CA ILE A 33 -30.06 1.30 -16.74
C ILE A 33 -28.83 0.82 -15.96
N LEU A 34 -27.73 1.58 -15.99
CA LEU A 34 -26.49 1.23 -15.31
C LEU A 34 -26.63 1.16 -13.79
N GLN A 35 -27.44 2.01 -13.15
CA GLN A 35 -27.70 1.91 -11.71
C GLN A 35 -28.35 0.57 -11.33
N THR A 36 -29.19 0.02 -12.20
CA THR A 36 -29.79 -1.31 -12.00
C THR A 36 -28.73 -2.39 -12.21
N LEU A 37 -27.96 -2.28 -13.28
CA LEU A 37 -26.89 -3.21 -13.61
C LEU A 37 -25.82 -3.29 -12.51
N GLU A 38 -25.38 -2.15 -11.98
CA GLU A 38 -24.38 -2.07 -10.91
C GLU A 38 -24.82 -2.81 -9.64
N ARG A 39 -26.11 -2.72 -9.30
CA ARG A 39 -26.70 -3.49 -8.19
C ARG A 39 -26.70 -4.99 -8.48
N GLN A 40 -27.01 -5.39 -9.73
CA GLN A 40 -26.98 -6.79 -10.16
C GLN A 40 -25.55 -7.34 -10.14
N CYS A 41 -24.57 -6.59 -10.64
CA CYS A 41 -23.13 -6.91 -10.58
C CYS A 41 -22.67 -7.19 -9.15
N ARG A 42 -23.04 -6.35 -8.18
CA ARG A 42 -22.72 -6.58 -6.76
C ARG A 42 -23.37 -7.87 -6.23
N ASN A 43 -24.60 -8.17 -6.65
CA ASN A 43 -25.29 -9.39 -6.25
C ASN A 43 -24.61 -10.64 -6.84
N ALA A 44 -24.34 -10.67 -8.14
CA ALA A 44 -23.65 -11.79 -8.79
C ALA A 44 -22.25 -12.01 -8.21
N GLN A 45 -21.49 -10.93 -7.99
CA GLN A 45 -20.19 -11.01 -7.33
C GLN A 45 -20.30 -11.56 -5.90
N SER A 46 -21.31 -11.13 -5.13
CA SER A 46 -21.55 -11.66 -3.78
C SER A 46 -21.85 -13.16 -3.83
N VAL A 47 -22.65 -13.63 -4.79
CA VAL A 47 -22.97 -15.05 -4.96
C VAL A 47 -21.72 -15.84 -5.35
N LEU A 48 -21.00 -15.40 -6.37
CA LEU A 48 -19.77 -16.04 -6.86
C LEU A 48 -18.68 -16.08 -5.79
N SER A 49 -18.60 -15.08 -4.92
CA SER A 49 -17.61 -15.06 -3.83
C SER A 49 -17.75 -16.24 -2.85
N ARG A 50 -18.94 -16.86 -2.75
CA ARG A 50 -19.17 -18.05 -1.93
C ARG A 50 -18.37 -19.26 -2.40
N ALA A 51 -17.99 -19.31 -3.68
CA ALA A 51 -17.15 -20.38 -4.23
C ALA A 51 -15.80 -20.51 -3.50
N HIS A 52 -15.28 -19.42 -2.92
CA HIS A 52 -14.05 -19.44 -2.11
C HIS A 52 -14.18 -20.19 -0.78
N SER A 53 -15.40 -20.43 -0.31
CA SER A 53 -15.68 -21.07 0.97
C SER A 53 -16.42 -22.41 0.82
N THR A 54 -16.67 -22.82 -0.43
CA THR A 54 -17.49 -24.00 -0.75
C THR A 54 -16.62 -25.08 -1.39
N PRO A 55 -16.56 -26.30 -0.83
CA PRO A 55 -15.86 -27.42 -1.47
C PRO A 55 -16.40 -27.72 -2.86
N ALA A 56 -15.54 -28.23 -3.76
CA ALA A 56 -15.90 -28.50 -5.16
C ALA A 56 -17.17 -29.37 -5.31
N ALA A 57 -17.34 -30.38 -4.45
CA ALA A 57 -18.49 -31.29 -4.46
C ALA A 57 -19.84 -30.60 -4.15
N HIS A 58 -19.83 -29.42 -3.53
CA HIS A 58 -21.03 -28.68 -3.13
C HIS A 58 -21.18 -27.37 -3.89
N LEU A 59 -20.47 -27.20 -5.01
CA LEU A 59 -20.45 -25.96 -5.76
C LEU A 59 -21.73 -25.73 -6.58
N GLN A 60 -22.44 -26.80 -6.95
CA GLN A 60 -23.62 -26.75 -7.82
C GLN A 60 -24.70 -25.72 -7.41
N PRO A 61 -25.15 -25.64 -6.14
CA PRO A 61 -26.17 -24.65 -5.75
C PRO A 61 -25.66 -23.20 -5.82
N VAL A 62 -24.34 -23.00 -5.71
CA VAL A 62 -23.72 -21.68 -5.89
C VAL A 62 -23.75 -21.29 -7.36
N LEU A 63 -23.46 -22.23 -8.26
CA LEU A 63 -23.52 -22.02 -9.71
C LEU A 63 -24.94 -21.71 -10.17
N GLU A 64 -25.94 -22.49 -9.76
CA GLU A 64 -27.35 -22.23 -10.10
C GLU A 64 -27.81 -20.83 -9.63
N SER A 65 -27.35 -20.40 -8.46
CA SER A 65 -27.63 -19.05 -7.96
C SER A 65 -26.89 -17.97 -8.76
N ALA A 66 -25.66 -18.24 -9.20
CA ALA A 66 -24.87 -17.32 -10.00
C ALA A 66 -25.44 -17.18 -11.41
N GLU A 67 -25.85 -18.28 -12.04
CA GLU A 67 -26.51 -18.30 -13.35
C GLU A 67 -27.81 -17.49 -13.35
N ARG A 68 -28.60 -17.58 -12.27
CA ARG A 68 -29.79 -16.74 -12.10
C ARG A 68 -29.43 -15.25 -12.04
N ALA A 69 -28.40 -14.89 -11.27
CA ALA A 69 -27.95 -13.51 -11.16
C ALA A 69 -27.41 -12.98 -12.51
N ILE A 70 -26.63 -13.79 -13.22
CA ILE A 70 -26.09 -13.48 -14.55
C ILE A 70 -27.23 -13.30 -15.57
N LYS A 71 -28.30 -14.09 -15.48
CA LYS A 71 -29.48 -13.91 -16.33
C LYS A 71 -30.13 -12.54 -16.12
N GLU A 72 -30.23 -12.08 -14.87
CA GLU A 72 -30.75 -10.74 -14.57
C GLU A 72 -29.84 -9.63 -15.13
N GLU A 73 -28.52 -9.82 -15.08
CA GLU A 73 -27.54 -8.91 -15.72
C GLU A 73 -27.70 -8.90 -17.24
N ALA A 74 -27.87 -10.07 -17.86
CA ALA A 74 -28.07 -10.21 -19.30
C ALA A 74 -29.31 -9.43 -19.78
N GLU A 75 -30.42 -9.48 -19.04
CA GLU A 75 -31.62 -8.68 -19.34
C GLU A 75 -31.35 -7.17 -19.32
N SER A 76 -30.55 -6.68 -18.36
CA SER A 76 -30.16 -5.27 -18.27
C SER A 76 -29.18 -4.88 -19.38
N ILE A 77 -28.25 -5.76 -19.74
CA ILE A 77 -27.34 -5.57 -20.87
C ILE A 77 -28.11 -5.51 -22.20
N GLN A 78 -29.13 -6.35 -22.40
CA GLN A 78 -29.98 -6.29 -23.59
C GLN A 78 -30.77 -4.98 -23.66
N LYS A 79 -31.29 -4.49 -22.52
CA LYS A 79 -31.93 -3.17 -22.44
C LYS A 79 -30.94 -2.06 -22.79
N LEU A 80 -29.74 -2.08 -22.21
CA LEU A 80 -28.67 -1.15 -22.55
C LEU A 80 -28.35 -1.20 -24.05
N ALA A 81 -28.20 -2.39 -24.62
CA ALA A 81 -27.92 -2.58 -26.03
C ALA A 81 -29.00 -1.99 -26.94
N SER A 82 -30.28 -2.15 -26.58
CA SER A 82 -31.41 -1.60 -27.33
C SER A 82 -31.42 -0.06 -27.34
N VAL A 83 -31.03 0.59 -26.24
CA VAL A 83 -30.97 2.05 -26.13
C VAL A 83 -29.70 2.59 -26.77
N ALA A 84 -28.54 2.04 -26.41
CA ALA A 84 -27.23 2.51 -26.85
C ALA A 84 -27.01 2.34 -28.36
N SER A 85 -27.64 1.35 -29.00
CA SER A 85 -27.53 1.16 -30.46
C SER A 85 -28.19 2.26 -31.29
N ASN A 86 -28.99 3.14 -30.68
CA ASN A 86 -29.57 4.30 -31.37
C ASN A 86 -28.62 5.50 -31.43
N TYR A 87 -27.44 5.41 -30.79
CA TYR A 87 -26.50 6.50 -30.63
C TYR A 87 -25.06 6.06 -30.96
N PRO A 88 -24.14 7.01 -31.26
CA PRO A 88 -22.77 6.65 -31.61
C PRO A 88 -22.05 5.91 -30.48
N TYR A 89 -21.55 4.70 -30.74
CA TYR A 89 -21.00 3.80 -29.73
C TYR A 89 -19.85 4.43 -28.94
N TYR A 90 -18.80 4.89 -29.64
CA TYR A 90 -17.58 5.42 -29.03
C TYR A 90 -17.76 6.78 -28.33
N LYS A 91 -18.93 7.42 -28.50
CA LYS A 91 -19.26 8.65 -27.77
C LYS A 91 -19.69 8.35 -26.33
N TYR A 92 -20.34 7.21 -26.10
CA TYR A 92 -20.95 6.87 -24.82
C TYR A 92 -20.35 5.64 -24.14
N ASN A 93 -19.52 4.84 -24.82
CA ASN A 93 -18.97 3.59 -24.29
C ASN A 93 -18.31 3.70 -22.92
N GLY A 94 -17.56 4.78 -22.67
CA GLY A 94 -16.94 5.04 -21.38
C GLY A 94 -17.92 5.08 -20.19
N SER A 95 -19.22 5.27 -20.46
CA SER A 95 -20.26 5.26 -19.43
C SER A 95 -20.54 3.86 -18.89
N TRP A 96 -20.46 2.81 -19.72
CA TRP A 96 -20.85 1.43 -19.36
C TRP A 96 -19.69 0.44 -19.36
N THR A 97 -18.52 0.80 -19.91
CA THR A 97 -17.38 -0.11 -20.07
C THR A 97 -16.98 -0.82 -18.76
N ARG A 98 -17.07 -0.16 -17.60
CA ARG A 98 -16.78 -0.79 -16.31
C ARG A 98 -17.82 -1.85 -15.92
N ASP A 99 -19.10 -1.53 -16.06
CA ASP A 99 -20.19 -2.43 -15.71
C ASP A 99 -20.22 -3.65 -16.65
N VAL A 100 -20.03 -3.42 -17.95
CA VAL A 100 -19.91 -4.50 -18.96
C VAL A 100 -18.73 -5.43 -18.63
N GLN A 101 -17.57 -4.89 -18.23
CA GLN A 101 -16.44 -5.72 -17.77
C GLN A 101 -16.80 -6.58 -16.55
N ASN A 102 -17.56 -6.04 -15.59
CA ASN A 102 -17.97 -6.79 -14.40
C ASN A 102 -18.91 -7.95 -14.75
N VAL A 103 -19.85 -7.73 -15.69
CA VAL A 103 -20.75 -8.77 -16.19
C VAL A 103 -19.97 -9.85 -16.94
N ILE A 104 -19.07 -9.47 -17.84
CA ILE A 104 -18.22 -10.42 -18.58
C ILE A 104 -17.37 -11.23 -17.59
N PHE A 105 -16.79 -10.59 -16.57
CA PHE A 105 -16.08 -11.27 -15.50
C PHE A 105 -16.95 -12.30 -14.76
N ALA A 106 -18.19 -11.95 -14.41
CA ALA A 106 -19.12 -12.86 -13.75
C ALA A 106 -19.43 -14.08 -14.61
N VAL A 107 -19.70 -13.87 -15.91
CA VAL A 107 -19.90 -14.94 -16.90
C VAL A 107 -18.66 -15.84 -16.99
N LEU A 108 -17.47 -15.25 -17.13
CA LEU A 108 -16.21 -15.98 -17.26
C LEU A 108 -15.89 -16.82 -16.01
N LEU A 109 -16.08 -16.25 -14.81
CA LEU A 109 -15.83 -16.96 -13.56
C LEU A 109 -16.84 -18.09 -13.35
N CYS A 110 -18.12 -17.84 -13.61
CA CYS A 110 -19.16 -18.87 -13.53
C CYS A 110 -18.89 -20.01 -14.52
N GLY A 111 -18.54 -19.68 -15.77
CA GLY A 111 -18.16 -20.64 -16.80
C GLY A 111 -16.94 -21.47 -16.41
N TRP A 112 -15.89 -20.83 -15.91
CA TRP A 112 -14.67 -21.52 -15.47
C TRP A 112 -14.94 -22.48 -14.31
N LEU A 113 -15.83 -22.12 -13.39
CA LEU A 113 -16.24 -22.98 -12.27
C LEU A 113 -17.14 -24.17 -12.69
N GLY A 114 -17.53 -24.25 -13.96
CA GLY A 114 -18.37 -25.33 -14.51
C GLY A 114 -19.85 -24.98 -14.66
N GLY A 115 -20.25 -23.72 -14.45
CA GLY A 115 -21.60 -23.23 -14.77
C GLY A 115 -21.74 -22.85 -16.25
N LEU A 116 -22.94 -22.46 -16.67
CA LEU A 116 -23.25 -21.95 -18.02
C LEU A 116 -22.97 -22.94 -19.18
N ASN A 117 -22.88 -24.24 -18.88
CA ASN A 117 -22.65 -25.28 -19.88
C ASN A 117 -23.92 -25.53 -20.72
N LYS A 118 -23.78 -25.48 -22.05
CA LYS A 118 -24.88 -25.77 -22.99
C LYS A 118 -25.19 -27.27 -23.11
N ASP A 119 -24.19 -28.12 -22.89
CA ASP A 119 -24.32 -29.58 -22.95
C ASP A 119 -24.25 -30.15 -21.53
N GLU A 120 -25.38 -30.64 -21.01
CA GLU A 120 -25.51 -31.27 -19.67
C GLU A 120 -24.57 -32.47 -19.41
N LYS A 121 -23.77 -32.89 -20.40
CA LYS A 121 -23.01 -34.15 -20.36
C LYS A 121 -21.59 -34.04 -19.82
N SER A 122 -21.02 -32.84 -19.64
CA SER A 122 -19.72 -32.68 -18.97
C SER A 122 -19.58 -31.33 -18.28
N VAL A 123 -19.71 -31.33 -16.94
CA VAL A 123 -19.38 -30.20 -16.08
C VAL A 123 -17.86 -30.13 -15.95
N GLU A 124 -17.18 -29.71 -17.02
CA GLU A 124 -15.74 -29.54 -17.03
C GLU A 124 -15.38 -28.12 -16.55
N SER A 125 -14.97 -28.02 -15.28
CA SER A 125 -14.33 -26.81 -14.77
C SER A 125 -12.99 -26.57 -15.47
N GLY A 126 -12.59 -25.32 -15.62
CA GLY A 126 -11.29 -24.95 -16.19
C GLY A 126 -11.31 -24.51 -17.65
N ARG A 127 -12.49 -24.49 -18.29
CA ARG A 127 -12.66 -24.03 -19.67
C ARG A 127 -12.68 -22.49 -19.75
N LEU A 128 -12.01 -21.94 -20.77
CA LEU A 128 -12.16 -20.55 -21.17
C LEU A 128 -13.35 -20.40 -22.13
N LEU A 129 -14.35 -19.58 -21.76
CA LEU A 129 -15.41 -19.17 -22.68
C LEU A 129 -14.86 -18.13 -23.67
N THR A 130 -15.15 -18.29 -24.96
CA THR A 130 -14.72 -17.30 -25.97
C THR A 130 -15.57 -16.03 -25.90
N ILE A 131 -15.11 -14.94 -26.52
CA ILE A 131 -15.89 -13.71 -26.60
C ILE A 131 -17.23 -13.93 -27.31
N GLU A 132 -17.27 -14.80 -28.32
CA GLU A 132 -18.49 -15.19 -29.03
C GLU A 132 -19.47 -15.91 -28.10
N GLU A 133 -18.99 -16.85 -27.29
CA GLU A 133 -19.84 -17.56 -26.32
C GLU A 133 -20.40 -16.62 -25.24
N VAL A 134 -19.59 -15.65 -24.78
CA VAL A 134 -20.06 -14.59 -23.87
C VAL A 134 -21.15 -13.75 -24.54
N GLY A 135 -20.95 -13.37 -25.80
CA GLY A 135 -21.95 -12.65 -26.59
C GLY A 135 -23.26 -13.42 -26.75
N GLU A 136 -23.18 -14.74 -26.96
CA GLU A 136 -24.35 -15.61 -27.05
C GLU A 136 -25.10 -15.74 -25.71
N ILE A 137 -24.38 -15.87 -24.60
CA ILE A 137 -24.97 -15.92 -23.24
C ILE A 137 -25.70 -14.61 -22.92
N LEU A 138 -25.09 -13.47 -23.25
CA LEU A 138 -25.65 -12.14 -23.02
C LEU A 138 -26.66 -11.70 -24.10
N GLN A 139 -26.73 -12.45 -25.21
CA GLN A 139 -27.54 -12.15 -26.40
C GLN A 139 -27.25 -10.78 -27.01
N VAL A 140 -25.97 -10.41 -27.07
CA VAL A 140 -25.51 -9.15 -27.67
C VAL A 140 -24.40 -9.41 -28.68
N PRO A 141 -24.29 -8.60 -29.74
CA PRO A 141 -23.25 -8.79 -30.73
C PRO A 141 -21.87 -8.48 -30.14
N VAL A 142 -20.83 -9.05 -30.75
CA VAL A 142 -19.44 -8.89 -30.31
C VAL A 142 -18.61 -8.30 -31.44
N ASN A 143 -17.75 -7.34 -31.10
CA ASN A 143 -16.77 -6.73 -31.98
C ASN A 143 -17.31 -6.37 -33.39
N LEU A 144 -18.43 -5.63 -33.44
CA LEU A 144 -19.02 -5.19 -34.69
C LEU A 144 -18.07 -4.26 -35.46
N LYS A 145 -18.00 -4.43 -36.78
CA LYS A 145 -17.16 -3.62 -37.68
C LYS A 145 -17.95 -2.98 -38.83
N ASP A 146 -19.12 -3.51 -39.11
CA ASP A 146 -19.98 -3.18 -40.24
C ASP A 146 -20.97 -2.05 -39.92
N ARG A 147 -21.32 -1.88 -38.64
CA ARG A 147 -22.29 -0.87 -38.19
C ARG A 147 -21.94 -0.30 -36.81
N ASP A 148 -22.37 0.93 -36.56
CA ASP A 148 -22.24 1.61 -35.28
C ASP A 148 -23.44 1.23 -34.39
N ALA A 149 -23.24 0.24 -33.53
CA ALA A 149 -24.25 -0.27 -32.61
C ALA A 149 -23.57 -0.80 -31.35
N PHE A 150 -24.35 -1.02 -30.29
CA PHE A 150 -23.84 -1.64 -29.07
C PHE A 150 -23.28 -3.03 -29.38
N HIS A 151 -22.06 -3.29 -28.89
CA HIS A 151 -21.42 -4.59 -28.97
C HIS A 151 -20.41 -4.74 -27.83
N ILE A 152 -20.05 -5.97 -27.49
CA ILE A 152 -18.94 -6.23 -26.57
C ILE A 152 -17.63 -6.06 -27.34
N SER A 153 -16.78 -5.15 -26.87
CA SER A 153 -15.47 -4.93 -27.48
C SER A 153 -14.45 -5.99 -27.04
N ILE A 154 -13.43 -6.22 -27.87
CA ILE A 154 -12.29 -7.08 -27.51
C ILE A 154 -11.60 -6.57 -26.25
N GLU A 155 -11.51 -5.25 -26.08
CA GLU A 155 -10.85 -4.64 -24.92
C GLU A 155 -11.56 -4.96 -23.61
N GLU A 156 -12.90 -4.86 -23.57
CA GLU A 156 -13.70 -5.20 -22.40
C GLU A 156 -13.55 -6.68 -22.03
N TYR A 157 -13.52 -7.57 -23.02
CA TYR A 157 -13.28 -8.99 -22.81
C TYR A 157 -11.88 -9.27 -22.23
N LEU A 158 -10.83 -8.70 -22.81
CA LEU A 158 -9.45 -8.89 -22.33
C LEU A 158 -9.23 -8.30 -20.93
N LEU A 159 -9.82 -7.13 -20.62
CA LEU A 159 -9.76 -6.54 -19.26
C LEU A 159 -10.49 -7.41 -18.22
N SER A 160 -11.56 -8.09 -18.63
CA SER A 160 -12.30 -9.03 -17.78
C SER A 160 -11.50 -10.31 -17.53
N LEU A 161 -10.73 -10.81 -18.51
CA LEU A 161 -9.82 -11.93 -18.31
C LEU A 161 -8.71 -11.64 -17.31
N ILE A 162 -8.18 -10.41 -17.29
CA ILE A 162 -7.20 -10.02 -16.27
C ILE A 162 -7.82 -10.09 -14.87
N SER A 163 -9.06 -9.62 -14.74
CA SER A 163 -9.81 -9.68 -13.48
C SER A 163 -10.15 -11.12 -13.08
N LEU A 164 -10.41 -12.02 -14.05
CA LEU A 164 -10.55 -13.46 -13.83
C LEU A 164 -9.26 -14.06 -13.24
N ILE A 165 -8.09 -13.75 -13.80
CA ILE A 165 -6.79 -14.25 -13.31
C ILE A 165 -6.57 -13.83 -11.84
N GLU A 166 -6.88 -12.59 -11.49
CA GLU A 166 -6.77 -12.06 -10.13
C GLU A 166 -7.66 -12.87 -9.15
N GLU A 167 -8.91 -13.14 -9.53
CA GLU A 167 -9.85 -13.89 -8.69
C GLU A 167 -9.48 -15.38 -8.59
N LEU A 168 -9.01 -15.99 -9.69
CA LEU A 168 -8.52 -17.38 -9.68
C LEU A 168 -7.27 -17.54 -8.80
N SER A 169 -6.37 -16.55 -8.79
CA SER A 169 -5.23 -16.56 -7.86
C SER A 169 -5.66 -16.61 -6.40
N ARG A 170 -6.73 -15.89 -6.06
CA ARG A 170 -7.34 -15.94 -4.72
C ARG A 170 -8.02 -17.28 -4.46
N LEU A 171 -8.75 -17.79 -5.45
CA LEU A 171 -9.45 -19.08 -5.36
C LEU A 171 -8.47 -20.23 -5.15
N ALA A 172 -7.30 -20.22 -5.79
CA ALA A 172 -6.27 -21.24 -5.62
C ALA A 172 -5.84 -21.38 -4.14
N ILE A 173 -5.58 -20.27 -3.45
CA ILE A 173 -5.21 -20.26 -2.02
C ILE A 173 -6.33 -20.86 -1.17
N ASN A 174 -7.56 -20.40 -1.40
CA ASN A 174 -8.71 -20.83 -0.62
C ASN A 174 -9.03 -22.31 -0.85
N SER A 175 -8.79 -22.81 -2.07
CA SER A 175 -9.01 -24.21 -2.43
C SER A 175 -8.06 -25.13 -1.65
N VAL A 176 -6.79 -24.75 -1.50
CA VAL A 176 -5.84 -25.48 -0.63
C VAL A 176 -6.33 -25.53 0.82
N THR A 177 -6.89 -24.42 1.31
CA THR A 177 -7.43 -24.33 2.68
C THR A 177 -8.64 -25.25 2.86
N LEU A 178 -9.43 -25.47 1.81
CA LEU A 178 -10.55 -26.39 1.77
C LEU A 178 -10.15 -27.86 1.47
N GLY A 179 -8.85 -28.15 1.32
CA GLY A 179 -8.34 -29.49 1.03
C GLY A 179 -8.42 -29.92 -0.43
N ASP A 180 -8.73 -29.00 -1.35
CA ASP A 180 -8.71 -29.23 -2.80
C ASP A 180 -7.33 -28.85 -3.36
N TYR A 181 -6.51 -29.87 -3.59
CA TYR A 181 -5.15 -29.72 -4.12
C TYR A 181 -5.07 -29.84 -5.65
N GLN A 182 -6.14 -30.28 -6.32
CA GLN A 182 -6.15 -30.42 -7.78
C GLN A 182 -6.50 -29.09 -8.46
N ARG A 183 -7.45 -28.35 -7.91
CA ARG A 183 -7.89 -27.06 -8.46
C ARG A 183 -6.76 -26.02 -8.57
N PRO A 184 -5.85 -25.84 -7.61
CA PRO A 184 -4.70 -24.95 -7.76
C PRO A 184 -3.79 -25.32 -8.94
N LEU A 185 -3.60 -26.63 -9.22
CA LEU A 185 -2.81 -27.10 -10.36
C LEU A 185 -3.49 -26.75 -11.69
N GLN A 186 -4.81 -26.94 -11.76
CA GLN A 186 -5.62 -26.53 -12.92
C GLN A 186 -5.56 -25.01 -13.14
N ILE A 187 -5.67 -24.22 -12.06
CA ILE A 187 -5.56 -22.75 -12.11
C ILE A 187 -4.16 -22.34 -12.59
N SER A 188 -3.10 -22.98 -12.10
CA SER A 188 -1.71 -22.72 -12.52
C SER A 188 -1.55 -22.90 -14.02
N GLN A 189 -2.00 -24.03 -14.56
CA GLN A 189 -1.93 -24.30 -15.99
C GLN A 189 -2.74 -23.26 -16.79
N PHE A 190 -3.99 -23.04 -16.40
CA PHE A 190 -4.89 -22.10 -17.07
C PHE A 190 -4.34 -20.67 -17.11
N VAL A 191 -3.82 -20.17 -15.98
CA VAL A 191 -3.28 -18.80 -15.89
C VAL A 191 -1.98 -18.66 -16.69
N LYS A 192 -1.13 -19.69 -16.75
CA LYS A 192 0.06 -19.71 -17.61
C LYS A 192 -0.32 -19.66 -19.09
N ASP A 193 -1.32 -20.42 -19.50
CA ASP A 193 -1.80 -20.45 -20.88
C ASP A 193 -2.42 -19.10 -21.27
N LEU A 194 -3.22 -18.49 -20.39
CA LEU A 194 -3.72 -17.13 -20.58
C LEU A 194 -2.58 -16.12 -20.68
N HIS A 195 -1.61 -16.16 -19.77
CA HIS A 195 -0.46 -15.25 -19.79
C HIS A 195 0.33 -15.38 -21.10
N ALA A 196 0.59 -16.60 -21.58
CA ALA A 196 1.21 -16.85 -22.87
C ALA A 196 0.37 -16.26 -24.03
N GLY A 197 -0.96 -16.40 -23.97
CA GLY A 197 -1.89 -15.75 -24.90
C GLY A 197 -1.73 -14.23 -24.92
N PHE A 198 -1.66 -13.57 -23.76
CA PHE A 198 -1.42 -12.13 -23.65
C PHE A 198 -0.06 -11.70 -24.22
N GLN A 199 1.00 -12.53 -24.11
CA GLN A 199 2.32 -12.24 -24.68
C GLN A 199 2.34 -12.26 -26.22
N ILE A 200 1.41 -12.95 -26.87
CA ILE A 200 1.27 -12.96 -28.33
C ILE A 200 0.64 -11.65 -28.84
N LEU A 201 -0.12 -10.95 -27.98
CA LEU A 201 -0.82 -9.73 -28.35
C LEU A 201 0.14 -8.53 -28.39
N ASN A 202 0.17 -7.82 -29.51
CA ASN A 202 0.89 -6.56 -29.63
C ASN A 202 0.04 -5.40 -29.10
N LEU A 203 0.01 -5.23 -27.77
CA LEU A 203 -0.79 -4.22 -27.09
C LEU A 203 -0.15 -2.82 -27.17
N LYS A 204 -0.95 -1.82 -27.57
CA LYS A 204 -0.56 -0.41 -27.52
C LYS A 204 -0.40 0.06 -26.06
N ASN A 205 0.34 1.15 -25.84
CA ASN A 205 0.53 1.76 -24.51
C ASN A 205 -0.78 2.37 -23.99
N ASP A 206 -1.64 1.54 -23.41
CA ASP A 206 -2.93 1.94 -22.84
C ASP A 206 -3.22 1.18 -21.51
N VAL A 207 -4.39 1.38 -20.92
CA VAL A 207 -4.89 0.72 -19.71
C VAL A 207 -4.77 -0.80 -19.82
N LEU A 208 -5.13 -1.39 -20.97
CA LEU A 208 -5.05 -2.83 -21.20
C LEU A 208 -3.61 -3.36 -21.06
N ARG A 209 -2.60 -2.65 -21.58
CA ARG A 209 -1.20 -3.05 -21.43
C ARG A 209 -0.73 -2.94 -19.99
N ARG A 210 -1.04 -1.81 -19.32
CA ARG A 210 -0.70 -1.60 -17.91
C ARG A 210 -1.30 -2.68 -17.01
N ARG A 211 -2.55 -3.07 -17.25
CA ARG A 211 -3.20 -4.18 -16.53
C ARG A 211 -2.64 -5.54 -16.95
N SER A 212 -2.31 -5.77 -18.21
CA SER A 212 -1.68 -7.02 -18.66
C SER A 212 -0.32 -7.25 -17.99
N ASP A 213 0.44 -6.18 -17.72
CA ASP A 213 1.71 -6.27 -16.99
C ASP A 213 1.54 -6.76 -15.54
N SER A 214 0.35 -6.66 -14.96
CA SER A 214 0.07 -7.16 -13.60
C SER A 214 -0.06 -8.69 -13.55
N ILE A 215 -0.37 -9.33 -14.69
CA ILE A 215 -0.58 -10.79 -14.79
C ILE A 215 0.64 -11.54 -14.26
N LYS A 216 1.86 -11.07 -14.53
CA LYS A 216 3.11 -11.71 -14.09
C LYS A 216 3.18 -11.92 -12.58
N TYR A 217 2.60 -11.02 -11.78
CA TYR A 217 2.58 -11.16 -10.32
C TYR A 217 1.61 -12.24 -9.87
N ASN A 218 0.45 -12.36 -10.53
CA ASN A 218 -0.51 -13.43 -10.28
C ASN A 218 0.03 -14.79 -10.72
N VAL A 219 0.70 -14.87 -11.88
CA VAL A 219 1.40 -16.07 -12.36
C VAL A 219 2.42 -16.53 -11.32
N LYS A 220 3.31 -15.63 -10.89
CA LYS A 220 4.35 -15.98 -9.90
C LYS A 220 3.72 -16.49 -8.59
N LYS A 221 2.70 -15.81 -8.10
CA LYS A 221 1.98 -16.20 -6.88
C LYS A 221 1.35 -17.59 -6.99
N ILE A 222 0.78 -17.93 -8.14
CA ILE A 222 0.17 -19.25 -8.37
C ILE A 222 1.23 -20.34 -8.58
N GLU A 223 2.34 -20.01 -9.25
CA GLU A 223 3.50 -20.90 -9.41
C GLU A 223 4.10 -21.29 -8.06
N ASP A 224 4.26 -20.33 -7.16
CA ASP A 224 4.78 -20.61 -5.81
C ASP A 224 3.88 -21.61 -5.05
N ILE A 225 2.56 -21.52 -5.23
CA ILE A 225 1.59 -22.45 -4.62
C ILE A 225 1.70 -23.83 -5.30
N ASP A 226 1.76 -23.87 -6.62
CA ASP A 226 1.89 -25.09 -7.42
C ASP A 226 3.19 -25.84 -7.11
N GLU A 227 4.32 -25.15 -6.99
CA GLU A 227 5.61 -25.75 -6.62
C GLU A 227 5.58 -26.38 -5.23
N VAL A 228 4.99 -25.70 -4.25
CA VAL A 228 4.84 -26.23 -2.89
C VAL A 228 3.93 -27.46 -2.89
N LEU A 229 2.81 -27.40 -3.60
CA LEU A 229 1.89 -28.52 -3.71
C LEU A 229 2.56 -29.72 -4.39
N LYS A 230 3.27 -29.52 -5.50
CA LYS A 230 4.02 -30.58 -6.17
C LYS A 230 5.08 -31.18 -5.26
N TYR A 231 5.86 -30.37 -4.56
CA TYR A 231 6.83 -30.86 -3.58
C TYR A 231 6.17 -31.67 -2.46
N CYS A 232 5.02 -31.20 -1.96
CA CYS A 232 4.19 -31.90 -0.99
C CYS A 232 3.46 -33.12 -1.56
N LEU A 233 3.39 -33.33 -2.86
CA LEU A 233 2.80 -34.53 -3.46
C LEU A 233 3.88 -35.54 -3.85
N ASP A 234 5.02 -35.08 -4.37
CA ASP A 234 6.14 -35.92 -4.81
C ASP A 234 7.01 -36.41 -3.63
N GLY A 235 7.18 -35.60 -2.58
CA GLY A 235 7.94 -35.98 -1.37
C GLY A 235 7.24 -36.97 -0.44
N PHE A 236 5.99 -37.33 -0.72
CA PHE A 236 5.07 -38.00 0.21
C PHE A 236 4.86 -39.50 -0.06
N SER A 237 5.76 -40.15 -0.79
CA SER A 237 5.84 -41.61 -0.84
C SER A 237 6.41 -42.25 0.46
N ILE A 238 6.68 -41.49 1.54
CA ILE A 238 7.49 -41.96 2.70
C ILE A 238 6.91 -41.60 4.11
N SER A 239 5.65 -41.20 4.31
CA SER A 239 5.14 -40.99 5.70
C SER A 239 3.66 -41.34 5.89
N GLU A 240 3.39 -42.32 6.75
CA GLU A 240 2.07 -42.94 7.03
C GLU A 240 1.18 -42.17 8.02
N ASP A 241 1.59 -41.01 8.53
CA ASP A 241 0.86 -40.32 9.60
C ASP A 241 0.19 -39.07 9.05
N GLY A 242 -1.14 -39.06 8.95
CA GLY A 242 -2.03 -38.07 8.28
C GLY A 242 -1.97 -36.59 8.71
N ASN A 243 -0.81 -36.05 9.05
CA ASN A 243 -0.56 -34.71 9.57
C ASN A 243 -0.09 -33.71 8.49
N TRP A 244 -0.10 -34.12 7.21
CA TRP A 244 0.46 -33.35 6.08
C TRP A 244 -0.41 -32.18 5.62
N THR A 245 -1.73 -32.30 5.78
CA THR A 245 -2.69 -31.25 5.42
C THR A 245 -2.39 -29.95 6.16
N VAL A 246 -1.96 -30.06 7.42
CA VAL A 246 -1.65 -28.91 8.30
C VAL A 246 -0.41 -28.15 7.83
N ALA A 247 0.64 -28.82 7.35
CA ALA A 247 1.88 -28.19 6.91
C ALA A 247 1.72 -27.44 5.57
N ALA A 248 1.05 -28.06 4.60
CA ALA A 248 0.74 -27.42 3.31
C ALA A 248 -0.18 -26.21 3.49
N VAL A 249 -1.23 -26.35 4.33
CA VAL A 249 -2.14 -25.24 4.65
C VAL A 249 -1.40 -24.13 5.40
N ALA A 250 -0.55 -24.44 6.38
CA ALA A 250 0.23 -23.43 7.11
C ALA A 250 1.17 -22.64 6.18
N TYR A 251 1.85 -23.31 5.25
CA TYR A 251 2.75 -22.66 4.30
C TYR A 251 1.99 -21.77 3.30
N VAL A 252 0.92 -22.28 2.70
CA VAL A 252 0.10 -21.53 1.71
C VAL A 252 -0.64 -20.36 2.37
N THR A 253 -1.07 -20.51 3.62
CA THR A 253 -1.73 -19.43 4.38
C THR A 253 -0.71 -18.38 4.85
N SER A 254 0.56 -18.77 5.06
CA SER A 254 1.64 -17.83 5.40
C SER A 254 2.03 -16.91 4.23
N TYR A 255 1.75 -17.28 2.97
CA TYR A 255 1.98 -16.38 1.82
C TYR A 255 1.16 -15.07 1.92
N GLY A 256 0.05 -15.06 2.67
CA GLY A 256 -0.71 -13.84 2.98
C GLY A 256 -0.10 -12.94 4.07
N ARG A 257 0.93 -13.40 4.79
CA ARG A 257 1.67 -12.63 5.81
C ARG A 257 3.16 -12.70 5.50
N LYS A 258 3.72 -11.67 4.87
CA LYS A 258 5.17 -11.43 4.63
C LYS A 258 6.07 -12.60 5.08
N ALA A 259 6.30 -13.58 4.20
CA ALA A 259 7.33 -14.57 4.44
C ALA A 259 8.71 -13.89 4.51
N PRO A 260 9.59 -14.28 5.44
CA PRO A 260 10.93 -13.72 5.53
C PRO A 260 11.75 -14.13 4.31
N LYS A 261 12.24 -13.13 3.57
CA LYS A 261 13.25 -13.32 2.52
C LYS A 261 14.58 -13.58 3.22
N HIS A 262 15.01 -14.85 3.26
CA HIS A 262 16.39 -15.34 3.18
C HIS A 262 16.43 -16.72 3.84
N GLU A 263 16.18 -17.77 3.06
CA GLU A 263 16.77 -19.12 3.23
C GLU A 263 16.26 -20.05 2.10
N ALA A 264 16.53 -19.64 0.85
CA ALA A 264 16.43 -20.53 -0.30
C ALA A 264 17.81 -21.18 -0.55
N HIS A 265 18.33 -21.89 0.45
CA HIS A 265 19.39 -22.88 0.26
C HIS A 265 19.32 -23.90 1.40
N ASN A 266 18.83 -25.10 1.05
CA ASN A 266 18.81 -26.34 1.84
C ASN A 266 17.70 -26.49 2.92
N PRO A 267 16.58 -27.18 2.63
CA PRO A 267 15.57 -27.48 3.64
C PRO A 267 15.86 -28.85 4.27
N LYS A 268 16.68 -28.89 5.32
CA LYS A 268 16.49 -29.88 6.38
C LYS A 268 15.52 -29.28 7.39
N ILE A 269 14.22 -29.39 7.10
CA ILE A 269 13.17 -28.99 8.04
C ILE A 269 13.24 -29.94 9.23
N LYS A 270 13.69 -29.42 10.37
CA LYS A 270 13.72 -30.14 11.65
C LYS A 270 12.30 -30.10 12.22
N PHE A 271 11.60 -31.23 12.12
CA PHE A 271 10.29 -31.42 12.75
C PHE A 271 10.40 -31.20 14.27
N LEU A 272 9.83 -30.11 14.76
CA LEU A 272 9.50 -29.95 16.18
C LEU A 272 8.25 -30.80 16.43
N GLN A 273 8.45 -32.03 16.90
CA GLN A 273 7.38 -32.87 17.46
C GLN A 273 6.81 -32.16 18.69
N LEU A 274 5.58 -31.66 18.57
CA LEU A 274 4.71 -31.32 19.70
C LEU A 274 4.06 -32.62 20.18
N THR A 275 4.77 -33.37 21.01
CA THR A 275 4.21 -34.41 21.86
C THR A 275 4.37 -33.97 23.31
N THR A 276 3.26 -33.62 23.95
CA THR A 276 3.16 -33.52 25.41
C THR A 276 3.29 -34.91 26.04
N PRO A 277 4.05 -35.05 27.14
CA PRO A 277 3.60 -35.93 28.20
C PRO A 277 3.72 -35.31 29.61
N GLU A 278 2.85 -35.81 30.49
CA GLU A 278 2.74 -35.56 31.94
C GLU A 278 4.04 -35.83 32.74
N PRO A 279 4.14 -35.34 34.00
CA PRO A 279 5.40 -35.29 34.74
C PRO A 279 5.62 -36.52 35.62
N GLU A 280 6.80 -37.14 35.50
CA GLU A 280 7.39 -37.98 36.55
C GLU A 280 8.83 -37.53 36.82
N MET A 281 9.11 -37.11 38.06
CA MET A 281 10.46 -37.02 38.63
C MET A 281 10.91 -38.41 39.08
N PRO A 282 12.21 -38.76 38.94
CA PRO A 282 13.08 -38.79 40.13
C PRO A 282 14.58 -38.56 39.77
N PRO A 283 15.55 -38.82 40.67
CA PRO A 283 16.22 -37.85 41.52
C PRO A 283 17.67 -37.52 41.08
N ILE A 284 18.15 -36.42 41.64
CA ILE A 284 19.50 -35.86 41.49
C ILE A 284 20.55 -36.78 42.13
N ASP A 285 21.69 -36.96 41.48
CA ASP A 285 22.96 -37.28 42.15
C ASP A 285 24.12 -36.38 41.63
N PRO A 286 25.10 -36.05 42.49
CA PRO A 286 25.96 -34.88 42.31
C PRO A 286 27.43 -35.22 42.02
N ILE A 287 28.21 -34.18 41.67
CA ILE A 287 29.69 -34.11 41.62
C ILE A 287 30.28 -34.69 40.32
N THR A 288 30.81 -33.87 39.40
CA THR A 288 32.21 -33.40 39.48
C THR A 288 32.44 -32.15 38.61
N MET A 289 32.68 -31.03 39.29
CA MET A 289 33.62 -29.93 38.99
C MET A 289 34.23 -29.82 37.58
N SER A 290 34.02 -28.68 36.93
CA SER A 290 35.12 -27.77 36.56
C SER A 290 34.64 -26.46 35.92
N GLY A 291 34.87 -25.36 36.65
CA GLY A 291 35.16 -24.00 36.18
C GLY A 291 34.31 -23.40 35.05
N ILE A 292 33.39 -22.51 35.42
CA ILE A 292 33.48 -21.05 35.23
C ILE A 292 32.39 -20.43 36.12
N SER A 293 32.80 -19.58 37.07
CA SER A 293 31.89 -18.82 37.92
C SER A 293 31.01 -17.89 37.08
N PRO A 294 29.68 -17.84 37.29
CA PRO A 294 28.89 -16.71 36.82
C PRO A 294 29.13 -15.55 37.78
N VAL A 295 29.69 -14.46 37.25
CA VAL A 295 29.59 -13.15 37.90
C VAL A 295 28.11 -12.81 37.98
N SER A 296 27.66 -12.60 39.21
CA SER A 296 26.41 -11.96 39.58
C SER A 296 26.18 -10.69 38.77
N GLY A 297 25.11 -10.70 37.96
CA GLY A 297 24.60 -9.55 37.24
C GLY A 297 23.17 -9.28 37.67
N ASP A 298 23.00 -8.81 38.90
CA ASP A 298 21.82 -8.03 39.27
C ASP A 298 21.99 -6.66 38.59
N THR A 299 21.07 -6.26 37.72
CA THR A 299 20.75 -4.84 37.45
C THR A 299 19.56 -4.75 36.51
N SER A 300 18.39 -4.54 37.10
CA SER A 300 17.31 -3.77 36.48
C SER A 300 17.91 -2.44 35.98
N LYS A 301 18.07 -2.29 34.66
CA LYS A 301 18.43 -0.98 34.09
C LYS A 301 17.28 0.00 34.39
N PRO A 302 17.57 1.20 34.93
CA PRO A 302 16.55 2.19 35.18
C PRO A 302 15.91 2.61 33.84
N LYS A 303 14.57 2.73 33.81
CA LYS A 303 13.84 3.33 32.69
C LYS A 303 14.43 4.71 32.37
N SER A 304 14.68 5.00 31.10
CA SER A 304 15.09 6.34 30.66
C SER A 304 14.01 7.36 31.01
N LEU A 305 14.43 8.50 31.55
CA LEU A 305 13.54 9.61 31.90
C LEU A 305 13.37 10.53 30.68
N PRO A 306 12.22 11.22 30.55
CA PRO A 306 12.03 12.25 29.53
C PRO A 306 13.14 13.30 29.56
N THR A 307 13.52 13.82 28.40
CA THR A 307 14.50 14.90 28.31
C THR A 307 13.86 16.23 28.70
N ASP A 308 14.33 16.86 29.78
CA ASP A 308 13.87 18.19 30.17
C ASP A 308 14.51 19.28 29.28
N MET A 309 13.69 20.19 28.76
CA MET A 309 14.14 21.37 28.03
C MET A 309 14.97 22.32 28.91
N LEU A 310 15.82 23.12 28.27
CA LEU A 310 16.56 24.18 28.98
C LEU A 310 15.58 25.15 29.66
N PRO A 311 15.71 25.44 30.97
CA PRO A 311 14.74 26.24 31.73
C PRO A 311 14.82 27.75 31.46
N SER A 312 15.42 28.16 30.34
CA SER A 312 15.56 29.59 30.00
C SER A 312 14.28 30.14 29.37
N ASP A 313 13.96 31.41 29.63
CA ASP A 313 12.79 32.07 29.03
C ASP A 313 12.85 32.07 27.50
N ILE A 314 14.07 32.15 26.95
CA ILE A 314 14.33 32.07 25.50
C ILE A 314 13.96 30.69 24.96
N ALA A 315 14.35 29.60 25.64
CA ALA A 315 14.02 28.24 25.24
C ALA A 315 12.50 28.03 25.22
N ARG A 316 11.79 28.43 26.29
CA ARG A 316 10.33 28.27 26.38
C ARG A 316 9.58 28.98 25.24
N ILE A 317 10.03 30.19 24.88
CA ILE A 317 9.42 30.96 23.80
C ILE A 317 9.78 30.35 22.43
N PHE A 318 11.05 30.01 22.23
CA PHE A 318 11.55 29.55 20.93
C PHE A 318 11.01 28.18 20.54
N THR A 319 10.78 27.29 21.51
CA THR A 319 10.13 25.98 21.31
C THR A 319 8.76 26.09 20.63
N HIS A 320 7.95 27.09 20.98
CA HIS A 320 6.64 27.29 20.33
C HIS A 320 6.73 28.09 19.03
N ILE A 321 7.73 28.97 18.89
CA ILE A 321 7.87 29.84 17.73
C ILE A 321 8.52 29.12 16.53
N GLN A 322 9.52 28.27 16.77
CA GLN A 322 10.26 27.59 15.69
C GLN A 322 9.35 26.74 14.77
N PRO A 323 8.41 25.92 15.27
CA PRO A 323 7.49 25.16 14.42
C PRO A 323 6.59 26.07 13.57
N ALA A 324 6.13 27.19 14.14
CA ALA A 324 5.33 28.18 13.42
C ALA A 324 6.15 28.87 12.31
N ILE A 325 7.42 29.18 12.57
CA ILE A 325 8.35 29.71 11.55
C ILE A 325 8.58 28.67 10.45
N LEU A 326 8.83 27.41 10.82
CA LEU A 326 9.09 26.32 9.89
C LEU A 326 7.89 26.09 8.95
N LEU A 327 6.68 26.01 9.50
CA LEU A 327 5.45 25.81 8.71
C LEU A 327 5.14 27.02 7.84
N SER A 328 5.34 28.24 8.36
CA SER A 328 5.13 29.47 7.59
C SER A 328 6.12 29.55 6.42
N ALA A 329 7.40 29.28 6.67
CA ALA A 329 8.44 29.25 5.65
C ALA A 329 8.15 28.18 4.58
N TYR A 330 7.68 27.01 5.00
CA TYR A 330 7.23 25.95 4.09
C TYR A 330 6.03 26.39 3.25
N TYR A 331 4.99 26.97 3.87
CA TYR A 331 3.78 27.45 3.20
C TYR A 331 4.09 28.45 2.09
N PHE A 332 4.95 29.46 2.35
CA PHE A 332 5.34 30.44 1.33
C PHE A 332 6.15 29.83 0.17
N ARG A 333 6.80 28.68 0.38
CA ARG A 333 7.57 27.97 -0.64
C ARG A 333 6.78 26.85 -1.31
N PHE A 334 5.56 26.55 -0.85
CA PHE A 334 4.76 25.44 -1.36
C PHE A 334 4.48 25.55 -2.86
N SER A 335 4.10 26.74 -3.35
CA SER A 335 3.88 26.94 -4.79
C SER A 335 5.13 26.71 -5.62
N ALA A 336 6.32 27.07 -5.10
CA ALA A 336 7.58 26.82 -5.78
C ALA A 336 7.98 25.33 -5.71
N LEU A 337 7.65 24.65 -4.61
CA LEU A 337 7.88 23.22 -4.44
C LEU A 337 7.04 22.38 -5.41
N VAL A 338 5.80 22.80 -5.67
CA VAL A 338 4.91 22.15 -6.65
C VAL A 338 5.39 22.36 -8.08
N ALA A 339 5.88 23.56 -8.40
CA ALA A 339 6.38 23.89 -9.73
C ALA A 339 7.72 23.20 -10.04
N ASP A 340 8.72 23.39 -9.16
CA ASP A 340 10.09 22.91 -9.34
C ASP A 340 10.64 22.35 -8.00
N PRO A 341 10.48 21.04 -7.72
CA PRO A 341 10.78 20.47 -6.41
C PRO A 341 12.27 20.42 -6.08
N VAL A 342 13.14 20.08 -7.04
CA VAL A 342 14.60 19.95 -6.82
C VAL A 342 15.26 21.26 -6.36
N PRO A 343 15.18 22.37 -7.13
CA PRO A 343 15.82 23.62 -6.71
C PRO A 343 15.17 24.19 -5.45
N THR A 344 13.86 24.01 -5.27
CA THR A 344 13.18 24.48 -4.07
C THR A 344 13.67 23.75 -2.82
N LEU A 345 13.75 22.41 -2.84
CA LEU A 345 14.28 21.62 -1.73
C LEU A 345 15.76 21.91 -1.48
N LEU A 346 16.57 22.00 -2.53
CA LEU A 346 17.99 22.31 -2.38
C LEU A 346 18.21 23.67 -1.70
N HIS A 347 17.44 24.69 -2.10
CA HIS A 347 17.55 26.03 -1.52
C HIS A 347 16.89 26.14 -0.13
N SER A 348 15.94 25.28 0.23
CA SER A 348 15.36 25.24 1.58
C SER A 348 16.22 24.47 2.58
N LEU A 349 17.14 23.62 2.13
CA LEU A 349 17.97 22.78 2.99
C LEU A 349 18.77 23.58 4.03
N LEU A 350 19.49 24.62 3.58
CA LEU A 350 20.31 25.45 4.46
C LEU A 350 19.47 26.27 5.46
N PRO A 351 18.41 26.99 5.04
CA PRO A 351 17.49 27.65 5.98
C PRO A 351 16.91 26.71 7.04
N VAL A 352 16.46 25.51 6.64
CA VAL A 352 15.91 24.51 7.56
C VAL A 352 16.99 24.03 8.53
N ALA A 353 18.19 23.74 8.05
CA ALA A 353 19.30 23.34 8.92
C ALA A 353 19.69 24.43 9.93
N ILE A 354 19.71 25.71 9.52
CA ILE A 354 19.97 26.83 10.43
C ILE A 354 18.90 26.92 11.51
N LEU A 355 17.63 26.77 11.13
CA LEU A 355 16.51 26.83 12.08
C LEU A 355 16.54 25.65 13.08
N GLN A 356 16.84 24.44 12.60
CA GLN A 356 17.01 23.25 13.45
C GLN A 356 18.21 23.39 14.39
N VAL A 357 19.35 23.90 13.90
CA VAL A 357 20.53 24.18 14.73
C VAL A 357 20.23 25.23 15.79
N ALA A 358 19.48 26.30 15.45
CA ALA A 358 19.06 27.30 16.41
C ALA A 358 18.14 26.69 17.49
N TYR A 359 17.19 25.83 17.10
CA TYR A 359 16.35 25.08 18.03
C TYR A 359 17.16 24.21 18.98
N ALA A 360 18.07 23.40 18.45
CA ALA A 360 18.91 22.53 19.27
C ALA A 360 19.82 23.31 20.23
N ALA A 361 20.47 24.38 19.75
CA ALA A 361 21.39 25.16 20.57
C ALA A 361 20.70 25.95 21.69
N LEU A 362 19.46 26.42 21.46
CA LEU A 362 18.72 27.26 22.39
C LEU A 362 17.83 26.45 23.35
N CYS A 363 17.20 25.37 22.88
CA CYS A 363 16.15 24.66 23.62
C CYS A 363 16.61 23.32 24.20
N LEU A 364 17.58 22.64 23.57
CA LEU A 364 17.91 21.25 23.90
C LEU A 364 19.20 21.12 24.71
N PRO A 365 19.28 20.15 25.64
CA PRO A 365 20.54 19.80 26.28
C PRO A 365 21.44 19.03 25.31
N ALA A 366 22.70 19.46 25.18
CA ALA A 366 23.68 18.73 24.37
C ALA A 366 23.94 17.34 24.95
N SER A 367 24.09 16.33 24.08
CA SER A 367 24.46 14.97 24.48
C SER A 367 25.70 14.96 25.38
N GLY A 368 25.62 14.23 26.49
CA GLY A 368 26.69 14.16 27.50
C GLY A 368 26.78 15.38 28.44
N SER A 369 25.90 16.37 28.34
CA SER A 369 25.86 17.48 29.31
C SER A 369 25.30 17.01 30.66
N ASN A 370 26.06 17.22 31.73
CA ASN A 370 25.69 16.84 33.10
C ASN A 370 24.68 17.84 33.71
N MET A 371 23.46 17.92 33.16
CA MET A 371 22.38 18.72 33.76
C MET A 371 21.66 18.00 34.92
N ALA A 372 21.91 16.69 35.12
CA ALA A 372 21.26 15.87 36.15
C ALA A 372 21.86 15.99 37.58
N ARG A 373 22.83 16.88 37.83
CA ARG A 373 23.22 17.24 39.22
C ARG A 373 22.47 18.50 39.63
N LYS A 374 21.36 18.34 40.37
CA LYS A 374 20.81 19.41 41.21
C LYS A 374 21.95 19.97 42.07
N LEU A 375 22.41 21.19 41.75
CA LEU A 375 23.41 21.87 42.58
C LEU A 375 22.82 22.12 43.96
N LYS A 376 23.58 21.77 45.00
CA LYS A 376 23.25 22.15 46.38
C LYS A 376 23.32 23.68 46.51
N PRO A 377 22.46 24.33 47.32
CA PRO A 377 22.49 25.77 47.49
C PRO A 377 23.84 26.22 48.08
N GLY A 378 24.61 27.03 47.34
CA GLY A 378 25.83 27.68 47.85
C GLY A 378 27.09 27.59 46.98
N GLU A 379 27.10 26.84 45.87
CA GLU A 379 28.31 26.70 45.05
C GLU A 379 28.35 27.75 43.92
N LYS A 380 29.28 28.72 43.98
CA LYS A 380 29.48 29.70 42.90
C LYS A 380 30.17 29.03 41.72
N ARG A 381 29.50 29.00 40.55
CA ARG A 381 30.10 28.59 39.25
C ARG A 381 31.30 29.48 38.92
N LYS A 382 32.52 28.94 38.99
CA LYS A 382 33.73 29.58 38.46
C LYS A 382 33.89 29.24 36.97
N GLY A 383 33.70 30.23 36.09
CA GLY A 383 34.30 30.31 34.74
C GLY A 383 34.24 29.05 33.84
N VAL A 384 33.06 28.50 33.57
CA VAL A 384 32.86 27.34 32.66
C VAL A 384 32.18 27.71 31.33
N GLU A 385 31.88 28.99 31.08
CA GLU A 385 31.08 29.41 29.90
C GLU A 385 31.75 29.06 28.55
N GLY A 386 33.08 29.19 28.43
CA GLY A 386 33.80 28.88 27.19
C GLY A 386 33.89 27.38 26.86
N GLY A 387 33.93 26.50 27.88
CA GLY A 387 33.97 25.05 27.68
C GLY A 387 32.62 24.47 27.29
N GLU A 388 31.54 25.02 27.84
CA GLU A 388 30.16 24.62 27.51
C GLU A 388 29.79 25.01 26.08
N ALA A 389 30.17 26.22 25.64
CA ALA A 389 29.95 26.67 24.26
C ALA A 389 30.69 25.78 23.25
N ASN A 390 31.96 25.45 23.51
CA ASN A 390 32.74 24.57 22.65
C ASN A 390 32.16 23.15 22.56
N HIS A 391 31.65 22.61 23.69
CA HIS A 391 30.95 21.32 23.71
C HIS A 391 29.69 21.36 22.84
N LYS A 392 28.85 22.39 23.00
CA LYS A 392 27.63 22.56 22.19
C LYS A 392 27.95 22.68 20.69
N ILE A 393 29.00 23.42 20.33
CA ILE A 393 29.45 23.54 18.93
C ILE A 393 29.88 22.16 18.39
N PHE A 394 30.69 21.43 19.16
CA PHE A 394 31.14 20.08 18.78
C PHE A 394 29.97 19.11 18.62
N THR A 395 29.04 19.07 19.58
CA THR A 395 27.82 18.24 19.52
C THR A 395 26.95 18.61 18.33
N THR A 396 26.82 19.89 18.01
CA THR A 396 26.05 20.37 16.84
C THR A 396 26.68 19.86 15.55
N ILE A 397 27.99 20.06 15.36
CA ILE A 397 28.71 19.62 14.16
C ILE A 397 28.63 18.09 14.03
N PHE A 398 28.83 17.38 15.13
CA PHE A 398 28.74 15.93 15.16
C PHE A 398 27.34 15.43 14.79
N ALA A 399 26.29 16.03 15.35
CA ALA A 399 24.90 15.71 15.01
C ALA A 399 24.57 16.02 13.54
N LEU A 400 25.06 17.13 12.99
CA LEU A 400 24.90 17.44 11.56
C LEU A 400 25.58 16.41 10.66
N ILE A 401 26.79 15.96 11.03
CA ILE A 401 27.49 14.90 10.29
C ILE A 401 26.68 13.60 10.33
N LEU A 402 26.23 13.18 11.51
CA LEU A 402 25.41 11.97 11.65
C LEU A 402 24.11 12.06 10.83
N THR A 403 23.45 13.22 10.88
CA THR A 403 22.24 13.51 10.09
C THR A 403 22.51 13.40 8.59
N ALA A 404 23.63 13.95 8.10
CA ALA A 404 24.03 13.84 6.70
C ALA A 404 24.35 12.38 6.31
N THR A 405 25.03 11.62 7.18
CA THR A 405 25.34 10.20 6.93
C THR A 405 24.10 9.30 6.97
N ALA A 406 23.01 9.72 7.61
CA ALA A 406 21.75 8.98 7.64
C ALA A 406 20.92 9.14 6.34
N VAL A 407 21.22 10.15 5.51
CA VAL A 407 20.46 10.44 4.28
C VAL A 407 20.39 9.23 3.32
N PRO A 408 21.49 8.50 3.02
CA PRO A 408 21.42 7.30 2.17
C PRO A 408 20.53 6.20 2.74
N ALA A 409 20.53 6.01 4.07
CA ALA A 409 19.69 5.02 4.73
C ALA A 409 18.21 5.38 4.62
N ILE A 410 17.85 6.65 4.82
CA ILE A 410 16.48 7.14 4.62
C ILE A 410 16.08 7.06 3.14
N THR A 411 17.00 7.37 2.22
CA THR A 411 16.77 7.25 0.77
C THR A 411 16.45 5.80 0.40
N ALA A 412 17.24 4.85 0.89
CA ALA A 412 16.99 3.42 0.70
C ALA A 412 15.64 3.01 1.31
N LEU A 413 15.29 3.51 2.49
CA LEU A 413 14.01 3.25 3.13
C LEU A 413 12.83 3.78 2.30
N GLN A 414 12.91 5.02 1.79
CA GLN A 414 11.89 5.59 0.91
C GLN A 414 11.73 4.76 -0.37
N ILE A 415 12.83 4.31 -0.97
CA ILE A 415 12.81 3.43 -2.16
C ILE A 415 12.13 2.09 -1.83
N LEU A 416 12.46 1.48 -0.68
CA LEU A 416 11.81 0.25 -0.22
C LEU A 416 10.30 0.43 0.01
N PHE A 417 9.86 1.63 0.39
CA PHE A 417 8.45 2.00 0.52
C PHE A 417 7.80 2.49 -0.78
N GLY A 418 8.49 2.41 -1.91
CA GLY A 418 7.92 2.68 -3.24
C GLY A 418 8.35 3.98 -3.90
N ALA A 419 9.34 4.71 -3.36
CA ALA A 419 9.93 5.83 -4.07
C ALA A 419 10.65 5.35 -5.36
N PRO A 420 10.68 6.16 -6.43
CA PRO A 420 11.29 5.73 -7.68
C PRO A 420 12.81 5.48 -7.53
N PHE A 421 13.26 4.29 -7.95
CA PHE A 421 14.67 3.87 -7.86
C PHE A 421 15.53 4.39 -9.02
N THR A 422 14.94 4.53 -10.21
CA THR A 422 15.66 4.87 -11.45
C THR A 422 15.38 6.29 -11.95
N THR A 423 14.22 6.85 -11.63
CA THR A 423 13.81 8.22 -11.95
C THR A 423 13.77 9.06 -10.69
N HIS A 424 13.87 10.39 -10.79
CA HIS A 424 13.72 11.32 -9.65
C HIS A 424 14.61 11.04 -8.42
N ILE A 425 15.80 10.45 -8.61
CA ILE A 425 16.75 10.15 -7.53
C ILE A 425 17.10 11.41 -6.72
N GLU A 426 17.32 12.55 -7.39
CA GLU A 426 17.59 13.84 -6.75
C GLU A 426 16.44 14.27 -5.82
N HIS A 427 15.20 13.99 -6.21
CA HIS A 427 14.01 14.33 -5.43
C HIS A 427 13.96 13.50 -4.15
N THR A 428 14.23 12.20 -4.27
CA THR A 428 14.26 11.25 -3.14
C THR A 428 15.39 11.58 -2.17
N ILE A 429 16.59 11.90 -2.67
CA ILE A 429 17.73 12.30 -1.83
C ILE A 429 17.43 13.61 -1.09
N LEU A 430 16.91 14.62 -1.78
CA LEU A 430 16.57 15.90 -1.17
C LEU A 430 15.42 15.78 -0.16
N SER A 431 14.40 14.98 -0.45
CA SER A 431 13.32 14.63 0.49
C SER A 431 13.88 13.95 1.73
N SER A 432 14.73 12.93 1.54
CA SER A 432 15.39 12.21 2.63
C SER A 432 16.28 13.12 3.48
N ALA A 433 16.94 14.10 2.87
CA ALA A 433 17.75 15.09 3.60
C ALA A 433 16.89 15.99 4.50
N HIS A 434 15.70 16.41 4.05
CA HIS A 434 14.77 17.15 4.90
C HIS A 434 14.23 16.28 6.03
N ILE A 435 13.77 15.06 5.75
CA ILE A 435 13.28 14.16 6.80
C ILE A 435 14.39 13.85 7.83
N SER A 436 15.64 13.68 7.39
CA SER A 436 16.78 13.51 8.31
C SER A 436 16.98 14.74 9.22
N LEU A 437 16.91 15.94 8.64
CA LEU A 437 17.05 17.20 9.39
C LEU A 437 15.91 17.45 10.38
N LEU A 438 14.67 17.08 10.03
CA LEU A 438 13.51 17.28 10.89
C LEU A 438 13.40 16.21 11.99
N ALA A 439 13.59 14.93 11.63
CA ALA A 439 13.37 13.82 12.56
C ALA A 439 14.64 13.38 13.31
N LEU A 440 15.80 13.28 12.64
CA LEU A 440 16.99 12.66 13.23
C LEU A 440 17.95 13.66 13.86
N PHE A 441 18.08 14.87 13.33
CA PHE A 441 19.03 15.85 13.87
C PHE A 441 18.79 16.19 15.35
N PRO A 442 17.56 16.52 15.80
CA PRO A 442 17.31 16.78 17.22
C PRO A 442 17.60 15.56 18.11
N LEU A 443 17.31 14.35 17.62
CA LEU A 443 17.60 13.10 18.33
C LEU A 443 19.12 12.87 18.47
N PHE A 444 19.89 13.03 17.39
CA PHE A 444 21.35 12.92 17.44
C PHE A 444 21.97 13.95 18.38
N TYR A 445 21.41 15.16 18.44
CA TYR A 445 21.90 16.22 19.32
C TYR A 445 21.78 15.87 20.81
N ILE A 446 20.65 15.29 21.23
CA ILE A 446 20.35 14.95 22.64
C ILE A 446 20.97 13.61 23.02
N GLN A 447 20.77 12.58 22.19
CA GLN A 447 21.05 11.20 22.56
C GLN A 447 22.48 10.78 22.17
N GLY A 448 23.09 11.41 21.16
CA GLY A 448 24.38 10.98 20.63
C GLY A 448 24.27 9.60 19.97
N MET A 449 25.23 8.71 20.26
CA MET A 449 25.30 7.33 19.70
C MET A 449 25.06 6.23 20.76
N ASP A 450 24.27 6.50 21.80
CA ASP A 450 23.96 5.48 22.80
C ASP A 450 23.01 4.40 22.24
N SER A 451 23.52 3.18 22.06
CA SER A 451 22.79 2.08 21.44
C SER A 451 21.54 1.67 22.21
N VAL A 452 21.51 1.84 23.53
CA VAL A 452 20.34 1.51 24.36
C VAL A 452 19.23 2.52 24.12
N ARG A 453 19.57 3.81 24.05
CA ARG A 453 18.59 4.88 23.77
C ARG A 453 18.04 4.80 22.35
N TRP A 454 18.89 4.51 21.36
CA TRP A 454 18.44 4.27 19.99
C TRP A 454 17.53 3.04 19.86
N LEU A 455 17.78 1.99 20.66
CA LEU A 455 16.88 0.82 20.72
C LEU A 455 15.53 1.17 21.36
N GLU A 456 15.50 2.00 22.41
CA GLU A 456 14.27 2.50 23.03
C GLU A 456 13.44 3.36 22.06
N VAL A 457 14.09 4.26 21.33
CA VAL A 457 13.47 5.08 20.26
C VAL A 457 12.92 4.19 19.15
N ALA A 458 13.71 3.23 18.66
CA ALA A 458 13.30 2.32 17.59
C ALA A 458 12.19 1.35 18.01
N SER A 459 12.12 0.98 19.29
CA SER A 459 11.07 0.11 19.85
C SER A 459 9.82 0.85 20.30
N LEU A 460 9.76 2.19 20.12
CA LEU A 460 8.69 3.05 20.62
C LEU A 460 8.49 2.94 22.15
N TYR A 461 9.53 2.53 22.87
CA TYR A 461 9.53 2.39 24.33
C TYR A 461 10.18 3.60 25.02
N ALA A 462 10.77 4.51 24.24
CA ALA A 462 11.27 5.78 24.73
C ALA A 462 10.12 6.61 25.34
N PRO A 463 10.38 7.36 26.43
CA PRO A 463 9.41 8.32 26.94
C PRO A 463 9.05 9.34 25.84
N MET A 464 7.75 9.62 25.68
CA MET A 464 7.25 10.64 24.75
C MET A 464 7.66 12.04 25.25
N ASP A 465 8.87 12.45 24.87
CA ASP A 465 9.33 13.83 24.96
C ASP A 465 9.08 14.57 23.63
N GLU A 466 9.21 15.89 23.66
CA GLU A 466 8.91 16.75 22.50
C GLU A 466 9.77 16.44 21.26
N VAL A 467 10.97 15.91 21.47
CA VAL A 467 11.92 15.64 20.38
C VAL A 467 11.65 14.28 19.74
N PHE A 468 11.34 13.27 20.55
CA PHE A 468 10.88 11.98 20.05
C PHE A 468 9.49 12.05 19.40
N GLY A 469 8.59 12.82 19.99
CA GLY A 469 7.28 13.10 19.42
C GLY A 469 7.38 13.81 18.06
N ALA A 470 8.20 14.87 17.95
CA ALA A 470 8.41 15.57 16.68
C ALA A 470 8.98 14.65 15.59
N ALA A 471 9.91 13.77 15.96
CA ALA A 471 10.47 12.78 15.04
C ALA A 471 9.42 11.74 14.59
N LEU A 472 8.59 11.25 15.52
CA LEU A 472 7.49 10.33 15.22
C LEU A 472 6.42 11.00 14.34
N GLY A 473 6.04 12.24 14.67
CA GLY A 473 5.12 13.06 13.91
C GLY A 473 5.61 13.29 12.49
N CYS A 474 6.89 13.67 12.31
CA CYS A 474 7.51 13.80 11.00
C CYS A 474 7.46 12.49 10.19
N ALA A 475 7.78 11.35 10.82
CA ALA A 475 7.76 10.04 10.15
C ALA A 475 6.34 9.59 9.75
N LEU A 476 5.37 9.71 10.66
CA LEU A 476 3.97 9.39 10.39
C LEU A 476 3.35 10.35 9.37
N GLY A 477 3.66 11.64 9.47
CA GLY A 477 3.25 12.65 8.53
C GLY A 477 3.77 12.37 7.12
N ALA A 478 5.07 12.05 6.99
CA ALA A 478 5.66 11.65 5.71
C ALA A 478 4.99 10.39 5.12
N TRP A 479 4.68 9.40 5.96
CA TRP A 479 3.98 8.19 5.56
C TRP A 479 2.54 8.46 5.09
N LEU A 480 1.78 9.27 5.84
CA LEU A 480 0.43 9.70 5.42
C LEU A 480 0.47 10.56 4.15
N GLY A 481 1.52 11.36 3.99
CA GLY A 481 1.79 12.14 2.78
C GLY A 481 2.02 11.28 1.54
N ALA A 482 2.31 9.99 1.68
CA ALA A 482 2.40 9.06 0.54
C ALA A 482 1.01 8.59 0.06
N VAL A 483 -0.03 8.64 0.90
CA VAL A 483 -1.38 8.13 0.58
C VAL A 483 -2.02 8.81 -0.62
N PRO A 484 -1.93 10.14 -0.82
CA PRO A 484 -2.53 10.77 -2.00
C PRO A 484 -1.88 10.39 -3.34
N ILE A 485 -0.66 9.82 -3.34
CA ILE A 485 0.08 9.51 -4.57
C ILE A 485 -0.62 8.40 -5.37
N PRO A 486 -0.98 7.23 -4.79
CA PRO A 486 -1.75 6.21 -5.50
C PRO A 486 -3.20 6.57 -5.85
N LEU A 487 -3.77 7.61 -5.25
CA LEU A 487 -5.16 8.03 -5.52
C LEU A 487 -5.30 8.80 -6.85
N ASP A 488 -4.19 9.27 -7.42
CA ASP A 488 -4.07 9.84 -8.78
C ASP A 488 -5.21 10.80 -9.17
N TRP A 489 -5.30 11.94 -8.48
CA TRP A 489 -6.29 13.00 -8.77
C TRP A 489 -5.84 13.94 -9.91
N ASP A 490 -4.83 13.55 -10.69
CA ASP A 490 -4.24 14.34 -11.78
C ASP A 490 -3.83 15.77 -11.36
N ARG A 491 -3.32 15.95 -10.14
CA ARG A 491 -2.87 17.27 -9.63
C ARG A 491 -1.36 17.36 -9.49
N GLU A 492 -0.82 18.54 -9.81
CA GLU A 492 0.63 18.78 -9.74
C GLU A 492 1.21 18.64 -8.33
N TRP A 493 0.42 18.96 -7.31
CA TRP A 493 0.83 18.82 -5.92
C TRP A 493 0.92 17.36 -5.45
N GLN A 494 0.39 16.38 -6.19
CA GLN A 494 0.50 14.95 -5.91
C GLN A 494 1.82 14.32 -6.40
N ARG A 495 2.64 15.07 -7.14
CA ARG A 495 3.90 14.56 -7.70
C ARG A 495 4.92 14.24 -6.60
N TRP A 496 5.73 13.21 -6.82
CA TRP A 496 6.85 12.88 -5.92
C TRP A 496 7.89 14.02 -5.91
N PRO A 497 8.38 14.49 -4.75
CA PRO A 497 8.15 14.04 -3.37
C PRO A 497 7.23 14.99 -2.60
N VAL A 498 6.45 15.83 -3.27
CA VAL A 498 5.79 17.03 -2.71
C VAL A 498 4.92 16.68 -1.52
N THR A 499 3.98 15.74 -1.67
CA THR A 499 3.04 15.35 -0.60
C THR A 499 3.71 14.71 0.61
N VAL A 500 4.79 13.94 0.40
CA VAL A 500 5.57 13.31 1.47
C VAL A 500 6.32 14.36 2.27
N VAL A 501 6.92 15.34 1.59
CA VAL A 501 7.57 16.48 2.27
C VAL A 501 6.52 17.33 2.99
N THR A 502 5.35 17.61 2.40
CA THR A 502 4.25 18.31 3.07
C THR A 502 3.86 17.60 4.36
N GLY A 503 3.70 16.28 4.29
CA GLY A 503 3.36 15.46 5.43
C GLY A 503 4.44 15.50 6.51
N ALA A 504 5.72 15.43 6.15
CA ALA A 504 6.83 15.52 7.10
C ALA A 504 6.83 16.83 7.89
N PHE A 505 6.72 17.97 7.19
CA PHE A 505 6.68 19.30 7.81
C PHE A 505 5.42 19.52 8.65
N ALA A 506 4.26 19.04 8.20
CA ALA A 506 3.02 19.12 8.96
C ALA A 506 3.06 18.23 10.22
N GLY A 507 3.65 17.04 10.09
CA GLY A 507 3.76 16.05 11.14
C GLY A 507 4.60 16.51 12.32
N GLU A 508 5.76 17.11 12.06
CA GLU A 508 6.64 17.69 13.10
C GLU A 508 5.91 18.75 13.95
N VAL A 509 5.06 19.58 13.34
CA VAL A 509 4.31 20.64 14.03
C VAL A 509 3.11 20.09 14.80
N SER A 510 2.45 19.06 14.27
CA SER A 510 1.25 18.48 14.88
C SER A 510 1.51 17.81 16.22
N ASP A 511 2.72 17.28 16.44
CA ASP A 511 3.12 16.67 17.70
C ASP A 511 3.17 17.67 18.86
N ILE A 512 3.62 18.91 18.61
CA ILE A 512 3.69 19.96 19.63
C ILE A 512 2.29 20.40 20.08
N VAL A 513 1.31 20.40 19.16
CA VAL A 513 -0.10 20.66 19.50
C VAL A 513 -0.68 19.49 20.29
N ALA A 514 -0.36 18.25 19.92
CA ALA A 514 -0.84 17.05 20.59
C ALA A 514 -0.25 16.89 22.01
N LEU A 515 1.03 17.18 22.20
CA LEU A 515 1.71 17.17 23.51
C LEU A 515 1.27 18.34 24.40
N ALA A 516 1.09 19.55 23.85
CA ALA A 516 0.52 20.67 24.58
C ALA A 516 -0.93 20.40 25.06
N TRP A 517 -1.70 19.62 24.29
CA TRP A 517 -3.05 19.20 24.65
C TRP A 517 -3.06 18.04 25.66
N ALA A 518 -2.11 17.10 25.55
CA ALA A 518 -1.99 15.94 26.44
C ALA A 518 -1.44 16.26 27.83
N TYR A 519 -0.56 17.26 27.94
CA TYR A 519 0.06 17.70 29.21
C TYR A 519 -0.51 19.03 29.75
N GLY A 520 -1.50 19.60 29.07
CA GLY A 520 -2.18 20.85 29.43
C GLY A 520 -3.47 20.71 30.24
N ASN A 521 -3.80 19.51 30.76
CA ASN A 521 -4.94 19.25 31.64
C ASN A 521 -4.51 18.80 33.04
#